data_AF-A0A8T3DA31-F1
#
_entry.id   AF-A0A8T3DA31-F1
#
_cell.length_a   1.000
_cell.length_b   1.000
_cell.length_c   1.000
_cell.angle_alpha   90.00
_cell.angle_beta   90.00
_cell.angle_gamma   90.00
#
_symmetry.space_group_name_H-M   'P 1'
#
loop_
_entity.id
_entity.type
_entity.pdbx_description
1 polymer ?
#
loop_
_entity_poly.entity_id
_entity_poly.type
_entity_poly.pdbx_seq_one_letter_code
_entity_poly.pdbx_strand_id
1 'polypeptide(L)'
;MFAKQFRVKSNTVIKGSDRRKLKTDISNAFPMLSAEDLTELVPNKEELNVVKIYAHKGDSVTLYVLHKNPIFFELEKQLYPTVYTLWRCPDLLPTFTTWPAVLQKLAGGADLMLPGVVVPLGGLPEVKKGECCSISVVRNRAPVAVGTATMTTAEMLGLGMKGRGVSVLHTYTDYLWAFGDKSGPPSIPSLDSEVATEGDVEAEGEEGVGEHGDGTRPQNPPAPVWRSSAWSQGRQEKRREKRRKRRRMETMQMEKRRTADPLKSRWMPSCSSVSSMP
;
A
#
# COMPACT_ATOMS: atom_id res chain seq x y z
N MET A 1 9.79 11.89 -2.12
CA MET A 1 10.47 12.55 -3.26
C MET A 1 9.50 13.02 -4.35
N PHE A 2 8.65 12.14 -4.90
CA PHE A 2 7.79 12.44 -6.06
C PHE A 2 6.40 12.98 -5.71
N ALA A 3 6.23 13.62 -4.53
CA ALA A 3 4.95 14.20 -4.11
C ALA A 3 4.53 15.44 -4.93
N LYS A 4 5.45 15.99 -5.74
CA LYS A 4 5.21 17.08 -6.68
C LYS A 4 5.63 16.66 -8.07
N GLN A 5 5.06 17.33 -9.08
CA GLN A 5 5.39 17.08 -10.47
C GLN A 5 6.88 17.27 -10.74
N PHE A 6 7.48 16.28 -11.41
CA PHE A 6 8.87 16.34 -11.87
C PHE A 6 8.91 16.64 -13.37
N ARG A 7 10.09 17.06 -13.85
CA ARG A 7 10.32 17.37 -15.27
C ARG A 7 11.15 16.29 -15.92
N VAL A 8 10.71 15.82 -17.08
CA VAL A 8 11.50 14.87 -17.89
C VAL A 8 12.58 15.64 -18.64
N LYS A 9 13.85 15.25 -18.42
CA LYS A 9 15.01 15.80 -19.12
C LYS A 9 15.28 15.08 -20.43
N SER A 10 15.27 13.75 -20.41
CA SER A 10 15.54 12.92 -21.59
C SER A 10 14.91 11.54 -21.43
N ASN A 11 14.53 10.93 -22.54
CA ASN A 11 14.07 9.54 -22.60
C ASN A 11 14.83 8.83 -23.73
N THR A 12 15.52 7.74 -23.40
CA THR A 12 16.35 7.00 -24.34
C THR A 12 16.22 5.49 -24.12
N VAL A 13 16.16 4.71 -25.21
CA VAL A 13 16.20 3.26 -25.13
C VAL A 13 17.54 2.79 -24.57
N ILE A 14 17.52 1.85 -23.63
CA ILE A 14 18.74 1.33 -22.99
C ILE A 14 19.58 0.53 -23.99
N LYS A 15 20.89 0.75 -23.97
CA LYS A 15 21.84 -0.05 -24.77
C LYS A 15 22.07 -1.41 -24.13
N GLY A 16 22.50 -2.39 -24.93
CA GLY A 16 22.79 -3.75 -24.44
C GLY A 16 23.85 -3.82 -23.34
N SER A 17 24.89 -2.97 -23.40
CA SER A 17 25.92 -2.84 -22.35
C SER A 17 25.32 -2.37 -21.03
N ASP A 18 24.51 -1.32 -21.09
CA ASP A 18 23.93 -0.66 -19.92
C ASP A 18 22.85 -1.56 -19.30
N ARG A 19 22.12 -2.32 -20.13
CA ARG A 19 21.18 -3.34 -19.65
C ARG A 19 21.88 -4.43 -18.86
N ARG A 20 23.03 -4.93 -19.33
CA ARG A 20 23.83 -5.91 -18.59
C ARG A 20 24.33 -5.34 -17.27
N LYS A 21 24.81 -4.10 -17.28
CA LYS A 21 25.23 -3.40 -16.07
C LYS A 21 24.07 -3.26 -15.06
N LEU A 22 22.90 -2.82 -15.52
CA LEU A 22 21.70 -2.71 -14.68
C LEU A 22 21.34 -4.04 -14.01
N LYS A 23 21.40 -5.15 -14.74
CA LYS A 23 21.18 -6.49 -14.17
C LYS A 23 22.17 -6.82 -13.07
N THR A 24 23.46 -6.55 -13.29
CA THR A 24 24.49 -6.74 -12.26
C THR A 24 24.24 -5.85 -11.04
N ASP A 25 23.90 -4.58 -11.25
CA ASP A 25 23.63 -3.63 -10.17
C ASP A 25 22.40 -4.04 -9.34
N ILE A 26 21.32 -4.50 -9.99
CA ILE A 26 20.13 -5.06 -9.30
C ILE A 26 20.50 -6.30 -8.49
N SER A 27 21.23 -7.24 -9.09
CA SER A 27 21.62 -8.48 -8.41
C SER A 27 22.51 -8.23 -7.19
N ASN A 28 23.37 -7.21 -7.26
CA ASN A 28 24.24 -6.81 -6.15
C ASN A 28 23.45 -6.07 -5.06
N ALA A 29 22.51 -5.21 -5.44
CA ALA A 29 21.71 -4.43 -4.49
C ALA A 29 20.65 -5.29 -3.79
N PHE A 30 20.09 -6.29 -4.48
CA PHE A 30 18.99 -7.11 -3.99
C PHE A 30 19.30 -8.59 -4.16
N PRO A 31 20.13 -9.18 -3.28
CA PRO A 31 20.54 -10.59 -3.39
C PRO A 31 19.39 -11.59 -3.16
N MET A 32 18.26 -11.13 -2.61
CA MET A 32 17.04 -11.93 -2.44
C MET A 32 16.28 -12.14 -3.77
N LEU A 33 16.61 -11.37 -4.82
CA LEU A 33 15.94 -11.47 -6.12
C LEU A 33 16.45 -12.68 -6.90
N SER A 34 15.54 -13.54 -7.37
CA SER A 34 15.94 -14.69 -8.17
C SER A 34 16.36 -14.29 -9.60
N ALA A 35 17.10 -15.18 -10.28
CA ALA A 35 17.48 -14.96 -11.67
C ALA A 35 16.26 -14.93 -12.62
N GLU A 36 15.18 -15.62 -12.24
CA GLU A 36 13.90 -15.64 -12.95
C GLU A 36 13.21 -14.28 -12.85
N ASP A 37 13.06 -13.76 -11.63
CA ASP A 37 12.47 -12.42 -11.37
C ASP A 37 13.26 -11.32 -12.07
N LEU A 38 14.61 -11.42 -12.05
CA LEU A 38 15.47 -10.44 -12.72
C LEU A 38 15.29 -10.47 -14.24
N THR A 39 15.03 -11.64 -14.83
CA THR A 39 14.73 -11.77 -16.26
C THR A 39 13.34 -11.25 -16.60
N GLU A 40 12.38 -11.36 -15.67
CA GLU A 40 11.05 -10.76 -15.82
C GLU A 40 11.08 -9.23 -15.70
N LEU A 41 11.82 -8.69 -14.73
CA LEU A 41 11.95 -7.25 -14.49
C LEU A 41 12.81 -6.56 -15.56
N VAL A 42 13.84 -7.24 -16.05
CA VAL A 42 14.74 -6.75 -17.10
C VAL A 42 14.85 -7.80 -18.22
N PRO A 43 13.81 -7.94 -19.06
CA PRO A 43 13.79 -8.91 -20.15
C PRO A 43 14.86 -8.58 -21.19
N ASN A 44 15.37 -9.56 -21.95
CA ASN A 44 16.39 -9.30 -22.97
C ASN A 44 15.81 -8.83 -24.31
N LYS A 45 14.57 -9.23 -24.60
CA LYS A 45 13.93 -9.03 -25.91
C LYS A 45 13.08 -7.76 -25.97
N GLU A 46 12.67 -7.22 -24.83
CA GLU A 46 11.75 -6.09 -24.78
C GLU A 46 12.50 -4.76 -24.66
N GLU A 47 11.88 -3.69 -25.15
CA GLU A 47 12.41 -2.34 -25.08
C GLU A 47 12.29 -1.79 -23.66
N LEU A 48 13.43 -1.46 -23.06
CA LEU A 48 13.52 -0.80 -21.77
C LEU A 48 14.07 0.61 -21.98
N ASN A 49 13.44 1.58 -21.33
CA ASN A 49 13.79 2.99 -21.47
C ASN A 49 14.46 3.51 -20.21
N VAL A 50 15.47 4.35 -20.41
CA VAL A 50 16.13 5.13 -19.37
C VAL A 50 15.62 6.57 -19.47
N VAL A 51 14.86 7.00 -18.47
CA VAL A 51 14.27 8.34 -18.41
C VAL A 51 15.00 9.14 -17.34
N LYS A 52 15.73 10.18 -17.74
CA LYS A 52 16.33 11.12 -16.78
C LYS A 52 15.33 12.20 -16.45
N ILE A 53 15.12 12.44 -15.16
CA ILE A 53 14.18 13.44 -14.67
C ILE A 53 14.86 14.35 -13.64
N TYR A 54 14.28 15.53 -13.48
CA TYR A 54 14.58 16.43 -12.37
C TYR A 54 13.38 16.46 -11.43
N ALA A 55 13.58 16.03 -10.19
CA ALA A 55 12.59 16.19 -9.14
C ALA A 55 12.37 17.68 -8.85
N HIS A 56 11.26 18.01 -8.17
CA HIS A 56 10.92 19.40 -7.85
C HIS A 56 12.03 20.14 -7.09
N LYS A 57 12.84 19.44 -6.30
CA LYS A 57 13.96 20.03 -5.54
C LYS A 57 15.25 20.22 -6.36
N GLY A 58 15.24 19.82 -7.64
CA GLY A 58 16.41 19.87 -8.53
C GLY A 58 17.21 18.57 -8.58
N ASP A 59 16.86 17.57 -7.77
CA ASP A 59 17.55 16.28 -7.74
C ASP A 59 17.44 15.56 -9.09
N SER A 60 18.58 15.10 -9.61
CA SER A 60 18.65 14.31 -10.83
C SER A 60 18.35 12.84 -10.50
N VAL A 61 17.33 12.28 -11.12
CA VAL A 61 16.93 10.88 -10.95
C VAL A 61 16.93 10.18 -12.31
N THR A 62 17.42 8.95 -12.34
CA THR A 62 17.32 8.09 -13.51
C THR A 62 16.23 7.05 -13.27
N LEU A 63 15.20 7.01 -14.10
CA LEU A 63 14.15 5.99 -14.06
C LEU A 63 14.44 4.92 -15.11
N TYR A 64 14.28 3.66 -14.72
CA TYR A 64 14.25 2.53 -15.63
C TYR A 64 12.79 2.13 -15.85
N VAL A 65 12.34 2.14 -17.11
CA VAL A 65 10.93 2.02 -17.47
C VAL A 65 10.75 0.88 -18.47
N LEU A 66 9.91 -0.10 -18.11
CA LEU A 66 9.53 -1.22 -18.95
C LEU A 66 8.05 -1.10 -19.32
N HIS A 67 7.71 -1.11 -20.61
CA HIS A 67 6.32 -1.00 -21.08
C HIS A 67 5.51 0.15 -20.45
N LYS A 68 6.13 1.33 -20.32
CA LYS A 68 5.57 2.54 -19.67
C LYS A 68 5.49 2.48 -18.14
N ASN A 69 5.81 1.35 -17.52
CA ASN A 69 5.83 1.21 -16.07
C ASN A 69 7.26 1.40 -15.53
N PRO A 70 7.47 2.34 -14.59
CA PRO A 70 8.77 2.51 -13.95
C PRO A 70 9.02 1.31 -13.03
N ILE A 71 10.15 0.62 -13.22
CA ILE A 71 10.54 -0.57 -12.44
C ILE A 71 11.52 -0.22 -11.33
N PHE A 72 12.51 0.60 -11.62
CA PHE A 72 13.52 1.05 -10.68
C PHE A 72 13.81 2.54 -10.92
N PHE A 73 14.27 3.21 -9.88
CA PHE A 73 14.85 4.54 -9.99
C PHE A 73 16.19 4.58 -9.27
N GLU A 74 17.12 5.34 -9.83
CA GLU A 74 18.43 5.55 -9.27
C GLU A 74 18.54 7.00 -8.79
N LEU A 75 18.88 7.14 -7.50
CA LEU A 75 19.11 8.41 -6.82
C LEU A 75 20.46 8.32 -6.14
N GLU A 76 21.35 9.28 -6.39
CA GLU A 76 22.69 9.34 -5.75
C GLU A 76 23.51 8.03 -5.89
N LYS A 77 23.37 7.34 -7.05
CA LYS A 77 23.99 6.04 -7.37
C LYS A 77 23.43 4.85 -6.59
N GLN A 78 22.38 5.05 -5.80
CA GLN A 78 21.64 3.97 -5.14
C GLN A 78 20.39 3.63 -5.96
N LEU A 79 20.16 2.33 -6.17
CA LEU A 79 19.00 1.83 -6.89
C LEU A 79 17.85 1.54 -5.91
N TYR A 80 16.64 1.93 -6.29
CA TYR A 80 15.42 1.73 -5.52
C TYR A 80 14.33 1.11 -6.39
N PRO A 81 13.62 0.05 -5.94
CA PRO A 81 12.47 -0.48 -6.65
C PRO A 81 11.28 0.49 -6.53
N THR A 82 10.41 0.49 -7.53
CA THR A 82 9.12 1.19 -7.45
C THR A 82 8.07 0.33 -6.74
N VAL A 83 6.94 0.93 -6.37
CA VAL A 83 5.80 0.15 -5.84
C VAL A 83 5.34 -0.92 -6.82
N TYR A 84 5.40 -0.65 -8.14
CA TYR A 84 5.05 -1.64 -9.17
C TYR A 84 5.94 -2.88 -9.14
N THR A 85 7.25 -2.71 -8.97
CA THR A 85 8.18 -3.83 -8.82
C THR A 85 7.92 -4.60 -7.54
N LEU A 86 7.68 -3.90 -6.43
CA LEU A 86 7.37 -4.53 -5.16
C LEU A 86 6.00 -5.24 -5.13
N TRP A 87 5.06 -4.88 -6.00
CA TRP A 87 3.81 -5.63 -6.12
C TRP A 87 3.98 -6.99 -6.79
N ARG A 88 5.04 -7.15 -7.59
CA ARG A 88 5.43 -8.46 -8.15
C ARG A 88 6.29 -9.24 -7.17
N CYS A 89 7.26 -8.58 -6.55
CA CYS A 89 8.20 -9.17 -5.60
C CYS A 89 8.09 -8.45 -4.23
N PRO A 90 7.07 -8.76 -3.42
CA PRO A 90 6.83 -8.06 -2.14
C PRO A 90 7.91 -8.34 -1.09
N ASP A 91 8.58 -9.49 -1.18
CA ASP A 91 9.62 -9.92 -0.24
C ASP A 91 11.02 -9.38 -0.60
N LEU A 92 11.11 -8.49 -1.61
CA LEU A 92 12.38 -7.92 -2.08
C LEU A 92 13.05 -7.02 -1.03
N LEU A 93 12.26 -6.37 -0.18
CA LEU A 93 12.74 -5.41 0.82
C LEU A 93 12.16 -5.71 2.22
N PRO A 94 12.93 -5.41 3.28
CA PRO A 94 12.39 -5.34 4.63
C PRO A 94 11.18 -4.40 4.67
N THR A 95 10.08 -4.86 5.27
CA THR A 95 8.78 -4.19 5.17
C THR A 95 8.25 -3.76 6.54
N PHE A 96 7.97 -2.47 6.69
CA PHE A 96 7.28 -1.91 7.85
C PHE A 96 5.78 -1.87 7.62
N THR A 97 4.99 -2.18 8.65
CA THR A 97 3.53 -2.09 8.58
C THR A 97 3.06 -0.79 9.22
N THR A 98 2.09 -0.11 8.61
CA THR A 98 1.48 1.12 9.14
C THR A 98 -0.05 1.10 9.06
N TRP A 99 -0.69 2.05 9.72
CA TRP A 99 -2.15 2.22 9.69
C TRP A 99 -2.64 2.90 8.41
N PRO A 100 -3.86 2.57 7.93
CA PRO A 100 -4.43 3.22 6.74
C PRO A 100 -4.50 4.76 6.83
N ALA A 101 -4.66 5.31 8.03
CA ALA A 101 -4.70 6.77 8.24
C ALA A 101 -3.38 7.47 7.93
N VAL A 102 -2.25 6.75 7.99
CA VAL A 102 -0.91 7.30 7.71
C VAL A 102 -0.67 7.41 6.20
N LEU A 103 -1.30 6.55 5.38
CA LEU A 103 -1.12 6.53 3.93
C LEU A 103 -1.35 7.88 3.27
N GLN A 104 -2.40 8.61 3.68
CA GLN A 104 -2.69 9.95 3.13
C GLN A 104 -1.56 10.96 3.41
N LYS A 105 -0.90 10.83 4.55
CA LYS A 105 0.24 11.67 4.91
C LYS A 105 1.48 11.31 4.08
N LEU A 106 1.73 10.01 3.88
CA LEU A 106 2.84 9.52 3.05
C LEU A 106 2.68 9.98 1.60
N ALA A 107 1.47 9.87 1.03
CA ALA A 107 1.14 10.36 -0.31
C ALA A 107 1.38 11.88 -0.45
N GLY A 108 1.18 12.64 0.63
CA GLY A 108 1.54 14.06 0.71
C GLY A 108 3.05 14.34 0.77
N GLY A 109 3.89 13.31 0.77
CA GLY A 109 5.35 13.41 0.86
C GLY A 109 5.89 13.50 2.28
N ALA A 110 5.12 13.10 3.29
CA ALA A 110 5.60 12.99 4.66
C ALA A 110 6.42 11.71 4.88
N ASP A 111 7.35 11.77 5.84
CA ASP A 111 8.09 10.60 6.33
C ASP A 111 7.23 9.72 7.24
N LEU A 112 7.61 8.45 7.38
CA LEU A 112 6.98 7.55 8.33
C LEU A 112 7.57 7.79 9.73
N MET A 113 6.73 8.32 10.60
CA MET A 113 7.03 8.47 12.02
C MET A 113 6.82 7.13 12.73
N LEU A 114 7.73 6.77 13.64
CA LEU A 114 7.67 5.51 14.38
C LEU A 114 6.36 5.26 15.16
N PRO A 115 5.67 6.28 15.72
CA PRO A 115 4.35 6.05 16.35
C PRO A 115 3.27 5.58 15.36
N GLY A 116 3.48 5.76 14.05
CA GLY A 116 2.60 5.26 13.01
C GLY A 116 2.91 3.83 12.57
N VAL A 117 4.00 3.24 13.05
CA VAL A 117 4.40 1.87 12.72
C VAL A 117 3.63 0.89 13.62
N VAL A 118 3.08 -0.14 13.00
CA VAL A 118 2.53 -1.31 13.69
C VAL A 118 3.66 -2.30 13.89
N VAL A 119 3.87 -2.74 15.12
CA VAL A 119 4.84 -3.77 15.47
C VAL A 119 4.11 -5.13 15.44
N PRO A 120 4.43 -6.02 14.49
CA PRO A 120 3.91 -7.38 14.49
C PRO A 120 4.35 -8.16 15.75
N LEU A 121 3.66 -9.25 16.07
CA LEU A 121 4.06 -10.15 17.17
C LEU A 121 5.49 -10.70 16.99
N GLY A 122 5.92 -10.89 15.74
CA GLY A 122 7.29 -11.30 15.38
C GLY A 122 8.34 -10.18 15.45
N GLY A 123 7.96 -8.97 15.86
CA GLY A 123 8.85 -7.81 15.94
C GLY A 123 8.98 -7.03 14.63
N LEU A 124 9.83 -6.01 14.66
CA LEU A 124 10.16 -5.20 13.49
C LEU A 124 11.19 -5.93 12.61
N PRO A 125 11.17 -5.68 11.29
CA PRO A 125 12.24 -6.17 10.42
C PRO A 125 13.60 -5.62 10.87
N GLU A 126 14.65 -6.42 10.75
CA GLU A 126 16.03 -5.98 11.03
C GLU A 126 16.54 -5.12 9.86
N VAL A 127 16.83 -3.85 10.12
CA VAL A 127 17.35 -2.90 9.13
C VAL A 127 18.45 -2.03 9.72
N LYS A 128 19.38 -1.62 8.86
CA LYS A 128 20.43 -0.65 9.15
C LYS A 128 20.00 0.75 8.71
N LYS A 129 20.60 1.77 9.33
CA LYS A 129 20.44 3.15 8.90
C LYS A 129 20.91 3.32 7.45
N GLY A 130 20.07 3.93 6.62
CA GLY A 130 20.30 4.13 5.19
C GLY A 130 19.83 2.97 4.30
N GLU A 131 19.43 1.85 4.89
CA GLU A 131 18.98 0.67 4.14
C GLU A 131 17.60 0.91 3.48
N CYS A 132 17.42 0.33 2.29
CA CYS A 132 16.17 0.40 1.55
C CYS A 132 15.09 -0.42 2.25
N CYS A 133 13.92 0.15 2.44
CA CYS A 133 12.79 -0.54 3.04
C CYS A 133 11.48 -0.17 2.35
N SER A 134 10.49 -1.04 2.51
CA SER A 134 9.14 -0.83 2.01
C SER A 134 8.18 -0.58 3.18
N ILE A 135 7.05 0.04 2.88
CA ILE A 135 5.98 0.31 3.84
C ILE A 135 4.70 -0.30 3.27
N SER A 136 4.04 -1.13 4.06
CA SER A 136 2.74 -1.76 3.77
C SER A 136 1.70 -1.34 4.79
N VAL A 137 0.43 -1.64 4.51
CA VAL A 137 -0.69 -1.27 5.39
C VAL A 137 -1.22 -2.52 6.08
N VAL A 138 -1.75 -2.38 7.30
CA VAL A 138 -2.44 -3.49 7.98
C VAL A 138 -3.47 -4.12 7.02
N ARG A 139 -3.53 -5.47 7.00
CA ARG A 139 -4.40 -6.30 6.15
C ARG A 139 -4.04 -6.38 4.66
N ASN A 140 -3.02 -5.66 4.18
CA ASN A 140 -2.52 -5.82 2.81
C ASN A 140 -0.99 -5.73 2.76
N ARG A 141 -0.33 -6.85 2.41
CA ARG A 141 1.13 -6.90 2.28
C ARG A 141 1.67 -6.19 1.04
N ALA A 142 0.81 -5.71 0.13
CA ALA A 142 1.26 -4.95 -1.03
C ALA A 142 1.89 -3.61 -0.59
N PRO A 143 3.17 -3.36 -0.91
CA PRO A 143 3.83 -2.13 -0.47
C PRO A 143 3.19 -0.88 -1.07
N VAL A 144 2.91 0.09 -0.22
CA VAL A 144 2.33 1.39 -0.58
C VAL A 144 3.38 2.49 -0.64
N ALA A 145 4.58 2.27 -0.11
CA ALA A 145 5.67 3.23 -0.19
C ALA A 145 7.03 2.55 -0.11
N VAL A 146 8.06 3.27 -0.57
CA VAL A 146 9.47 2.89 -0.57
C VAL A 146 10.28 4.03 0.00
N GLY A 147 11.24 3.71 0.85
CA GLY A 147 12.07 4.68 1.53
C GLY A 147 13.38 4.11 2.05
N THR A 148 14.06 4.90 2.86
CA THR A 148 15.28 4.51 3.56
C THR A 148 15.09 4.59 5.07
N ALA A 149 15.58 3.59 5.80
CA ALA A 149 15.54 3.61 7.26
C ALA A 149 16.43 4.74 7.79
N THR A 150 15.91 5.59 8.67
CA THR A 150 16.67 6.72 9.23
C THR A 150 17.51 6.36 10.46
N MET A 151 17.25 5.18 11.02
CA MET A 151 17.91 4.60 12.19
C MET A 151 17.84 3.07 12.10
N THR A 152 18.59 2.38 12.95
CA THR A 152 18.56 0.91 13.04
C THR A 152 17.32 0.41 13.81
N THR A 153 16.91 -0.84 13.60
CA THR A 153 15.78 -1.44 14.34
C THR A 153 15.96 -1.39 15.85
N ALA A 154 17.18 -1.61 16.34
CA ALA A 154 17.51 -1.52 17.76
C ALA A 154 17.31 -0.10 18.32
N GLU A 155 17.70 0.94 17.56
CA GLU A 155 17.47 2.34 17.93
C GLU A 155 15.97 2.68 17.92
N MET A 156 15.20 2.18 16.95
CA MET A 156 13.74 2.40 16.90
C MET A 156 13.06 1.90 18.18
N LEU A 157 13.44 0.69 18.62
CA LEU A 157 12.92 0.07 19.82
C LEU A 157 13.43 0.77 21.09
N GLY A 158 14.72 1.09 21.17
CA GLY A 158 15.34 1.76 22.31
C GLY A 158 14.78 3.16 22.57
N LEU A 159 14.34 3.87 21.53
CA LEU A 159 13.68 5.18 21.63
C LEU A 159 12.17 5.07 21.94
N GLY A 160 11.64 3.85 22.13
CA GLY A 160 10.22 3.62 22.40
C GLY A 160 9.33 4.05 21.23
N MET A 161 9.74 3.77 19.99
CA MET A 161 8.99 4.08 18.78
C MET A 161 8.70 5.59 18.61
N LYS A 162 9.66 6.45 18.95
CA LYS A 162 9.55 7.92 18.80
C LYS A 162 10.50 8.46 17.74
N GLY A 163 10.01 9.43 16.96
CA GLY A 163 10.80 10.11 15.92
C GLY A 163 10.53 9.59 14.51
N ARG A 164 11.40 9.99 13.57
CA ARG A 164 11.34 9.54 12.17
C ARG A 164 11.96 8.16 12.06
N GLY A 165 11.24 7.21 11.47
CA GLY A 165 11.72 5.83 11.25
C GLY A 165 12.18 5.58 9.82
N VAL A 166 11.39 6.06 8.84
CA VAL A 166 11.68 5.88 7.42
C VAL A 166 11.50 7.19 6.67
N SER A 167 12.53 7.56 5.91
CA SER A 167 12.51 8.69 4.96
C SER A 167 11.85 8.24 3.66
N VAL A 168 10.74 8.85 3.28
CA VAL A 168 9.88 8.33 2.21
C VAL A 168 10.29 8.91 0.85
N LEU A 169 10.69 8.03 -0.07
CA LEU A 169 11.15 8.41 -1.40
C LEU A 169 10.01 8.34 -2.40
N HIS A 170 9.29 7.23 -2.45
CA HIS A 170 8.25 6.96 -3.43
C HIS A 170 7.02 6.35 -2.77
N THR A 171 5.82 6.71 -3.22
CA THR A 171 4.54 6.24 -2.67
C THR A 171 3.53 5.92 -3.76
N TYR A 172 2.62 4.99 -3.48
CA TYR A 172 1.38 4.82 -4.20
C TYR A 172 0.62 6.15 -4.24
N THR A 173 0.11 6.53 -5.41
CA THR A 173 -0.53 7.84 -5.71
C THR A 173 0.38 9.06 -5.89
N ASP A 174 1.70 8.91 -5.83
CA ASP A 174 2.60 10.02 -6.18
C ASP A 174 2.77 10.21 -7.70
N TYR A 175 3.57 11.20 -8.10
CA TYR A 175 3.77 11.51 -9.52
C TYR A 175 4.59 10.45 -10.26
N LEU A 176 5.40 9.63 -9.58
CA LEU A 176 6.12 8.52 -10.21
C LEU A 176 5.20 7.34 -10.45
N TRP A 177 4.31 7.05 -9.49
CA TRP A 177 3.21 6.11 -9.71
C TRP A 177 2.32 6.59 -10.86
N ALA A 178 1.96 7.88 -10.88
CA ALA A 178 1.11 8.46 -11.91
C ALA A 178 1.75 8.50 -13.31
N PHE A 179 3.08 8.35 -13.39
CA PHE A 179 3.82 8.22 -14.65
C PHE A 179 3.68 6.81 -15.27
N GLY A 180 3.40 5.79 -14.45
CA GLY A 180 3.11 4.43 -14.91
C GLY A 180 1.66 4.23 -15.36
N ASP A 181 1.20 2.98 -15.28
CA ASP A 181 -0.15 2.55 -15.67
C ASP A 181 -1.27 2.95 -14.69
N LYS A 182 -0.91 3.46 -13.51
CA LYS A 182 -1.84 3.89 -12.45
C LYS A 182 -2.68 2.74 -11.90
N SER A 183 -2.15 1.51 -11.96
CA SER A 183 -2.77 0.36 -11.31
C SER A 183 -2.80 0.54 -9.78
N GLY A 184 -3.81 -0.05 -9.14
CA GLY A 184 -3.91 -0.09 -7.69
C GLY A 184 -3.10 -1.23 -7.08
N PRO A 185 -2.76 -1.17 -5.79
CA PRO A 185 -2.05 -2.25 -5.12
C PRO A 185 -2.88 -3.54 -5.17
N PRO A 186 -2.26 -4.70 -5.46
CA PRO A 186 -2.94 -5.99 -5.38
C PRO A 186 -3.37 -6.30 -3.95
N SER A 187 -4.35 -7.19 -3.79
CA SER A 187 -4.75 -7.69 -2.47
C SER A 187 -3.89 -8.89 -2.10
N ILE A 188 -2.86 -8.66 -1.29
CA ILE A 188 -1.99 -9.73 -0.78
C ILE A 188 -2.35 -9.94 0.70
N PRO A 189 -3.02 -11.06 1.05
CA PRO A 189 -3.45 -11.29 2.43
C PRO A 189 -2.23 -11.41 3.35
N SER A 190 -2.31 -10.74 4.51
CA SER A 190 -1.37 -10.90 5.61
C SER A 190 -1.75 -12.15 6.42
N LEU A 191 -0.85 -13.13 6.50
CA LEU A 191 -1.05 -14.38 7.27
C LEU A 191 -1.20 -14.13 8.78
N ASP A 192 -0.77 -12.98 9.29
CA ASP A 192 -0.78 -12.65 10.73
C ASP A 192 -2.08 -11.98 11.21
N SER A 193 -3.19 -12.12 10.49
CA SER A 193 -4.46 -11.46 10.83
C SER A 193 -5.27 -12.24 11.87
N GLU A 194 -4.71 -12.44 13.06
CA GLU A 194 -5.51 -12.56 14.27
C GLU A 194 -5.08 -11.49 15.28
N VAL A 195 -6.06 -10.65 15.65
CA VAL A 195 -6.04 -9.68 16.76
C VAL A 195 -5.24 -8.38 16.56
N ALA A 196 -5.92 -7.37 16.02
CA ALA A 196 -5.83 -6.01 16.54
C ALA A 196 -7.25 -5.46 16.64
N THR A 197 -7.91 -5.71 17.76
CA THR A 197 -9.16 -5.03 18.11
C THR A 197 -8.87 -3.54 18.28
N GLU A 198 -9.65 -2.71 17.60
CA GLU A 198 -9.68 -1.27 17.75
C GLU A 198 -9.96 -0.94 19.22
N GLY A 199 -8.92 -0.58 19.97
CA GLY A 199 -9.05 0.00 21.30
C GLY A 199 -9.31 1.48 21.15
N ASP A 200 -10.57 1.87 21.33
CA ASP A 200 -10.97 3.26 21.58
C ASP A 200 -10.18 3.74 22.82
N VAL A 201 -9.27 4.68 22.62
CA VAL A 201 -8.60 5.38 23.73
C VAL A 201 -9.58 6.44 24.22
N GLU A 202 -10.51 6.05 25.09
CA GLU A 202 -11.21 7.00 25.96
C GLU A 202 -10.19 7.50 27.00
N ALA A 203 -9.85 8.78 26.89
CA ALA A 203 -9.07 9.47 27.89
C ALA A 203 -9.98 9.77 29.09
N GLU A 204 -9.97 8.88 30.08
CA GLU A 204 -10.48 9.22 31.41
C GLU A 204 -9.46 10.16 32.07
N GLY A 205 -9.89 11.40 32.31
CA GLY A 205 -9.15 12.36 33.12
C GLY A 205 -9.39 12.04 34.59
N GLU A 206 -8.34 11.62 35.29
CA GLU A 206 -8.34 11.62 36.75
C GLU A 206 -8.09 13.03 37.27
N GLU A 207 -9.08 13.55 38.00
CA GLU A 207 -8.98 14.76 38.81
C GLU A 207 -8.11 14.48 40.04
N GLY A 208 -6.88 15.01 40.04
CA GLY A 208 -6.01 15.08 41.21
C GLY A 208 -5.98 16.51 41.76
N VAL A 209 -6.68 16.74 42.86
CA VAL A 209 -6.67 17.98 43.64
C VAL A 209 -5.30 18.17 44.33
N GLY A 210 -4.69 19.34 44.15
CA GLY A 210 -3.51 19.77 44.90
C GLY A 210 -3.22 21.26 44.65
N GLU A 211 -3.41 22.08 45.68
CA GLU A 211 -3.32 23.55 45.68
C GLU A 211 -1.89 24.13 45.59
N HIS A 212 -1.90 25.41 45.17
CA HIS A 212 -0.97 26.52 45.42
C HIS A 212 0.30 26.73 44.57
N GLY A 213 0.29 27.88 43.85
CA GLY A 213 1.48 28.61 43.37
C GLY A 213 1.16 29.61 42.25
N ASP A 214 1.18 30.90 42.58
CA ASP A 214 0.85 32.09 41.77
C ASP A 214 1.71 32.30 40.48
N GLY A 215 1.15 32.99 39.47
CA GLY A 215 1.95 33.58 38.36
C GLY A 215 1.36 33.59 36.94
N THR A 216 0.55 34.60 36.62
CA THR A 216 0.34 35.25 35.28
C THR A 216 -0.22 34.47 34.07
N ARG A 217 -1.36 34.98 33.56
CA ARG A 217 -2.14 34.55 32.37
C ARG A 217 -1.74 35.33 31.10
N PRO A 218 -1.81 34.70 29.90
CA PRO A 218 -2.44 35.34 28.75
C PRO A 218 -3.65 34.53 28.25
N GLN A 219 -4.69 35.25 27.83
CA GLN A 219 -5.97 34.72 27.38
C GLN A 219 -5.86 34.18 25.95
N ASN A 220 -6.25 32.92 25.72
CA ASN A 220 -6.59 32.41 24.39
C ASN A 220 -8.11 32.21 24.29
N PRO A 221 -8.74 32.55 23.16
CA PRO A 221 -10.19 32.42 22.98
C PRO A 221 -10.61 30.96 22.72
N PRO A 222 -11.87 30.58 22.99
CA PRO A 222 -12.34 29.22 22.77
C PRO A 222 -12.50 28.91 21.27
N ALA A 223 -12.13 27.69 20.87
CA ALA A 223 -12.32 27.17 19.52
C ALA A 223 -13.82 26.94 19.22
N PRO A 224 -14.29 27.14 17.96
CA PRO A 224 -15.71 27.20 17.66
C PRO A 224 -16.37 25.81 17.47
N VAL A 225 -17.59 25.68 18.01
CA VAL A 225 -18.39 24.44 18.23
C VAL A 225 -19.09 23.87 16.97
N TRP A 226 -18.81 24.38 15.75
CA TRP A 226 -19.65 24.04 14.58
C TRP A 226 -19.26 22.77 13.79
N ARG A 227 -18.18 22.06 14.12
CA ARG A 227 -17.75 20.84 13.38
C ARG A 227 -18.39 19.52 13.83
N SER A 228 -19.28 19.52 14.83
CA SER A 228 -19.94 18.28 15.28
C SER A 228 -21.11 17.86 14.36
N SER A 229 -21.79 18.82 13.73
CA SER A 229 -23.03 18.55 12.99
C SER A 229 -22.81 17.95 11.59
N ALA A 230 -21.72 18.32 10.90
CA ALA A 230 -21.43 17.86 9.54
C ALA A 230 -20.92 16.40 9.49
N TRP A 231 -20.25 15.94 10.55
CA TRP A 231 -19.72 14.58 10.65
C TRP A 231 -20.80 13.55 11.00
N SER A 232 -21.85 13.97 11.72
CA SER A 232 -23.01 13.12 12.01
C SER A 232 -23.91 12.89 10.79
N GLN A 233 -24.08 13.89 9.92
CA GLN A 233 -24.91 13.76 8.72
C GLN A 233 -24.29 12.80 7.68
N GLY A 234 -22.98 12.91 7.39
CA GLY A 234 -22.30 12.02 6.45
C GLY A 234 -22.22 10.56 6.90
N ARG A 235 -22.21 10.30 8.21
CA ARG A 235 -22.18 8.93 8.79
C ARG A 235 -23.56 8.27 8.75
N GLN A 236 -24.65 9.03 8.88
CA GLN A 236 -26.01 8.52 8.70
C GLN A 236 -26.33 8.23 7.22
N GLU A 237 -25.85 9.05 6.29
CA GLU A 237 -26.06 8.86 4.85
C GLU A 237 -25.38 7.60 4.32
N LYS A 238 -24.12 7.35 4.70
CA LYS A 238 -23.40 6.11 4.37
C LYS A 238 -24.06 4.86 4.95
N ARG A 239 -24.67 4.95 6.14
CA ARG A 239 -25.46 3.85 6.75
C ARG A 239 -26.76 3.58 5.99
N ARG A 240 -27.45 4.62 5.53
CA ARG A 240 -28.68 4.50 4.71
C ARG A 240 -28.38 3.90 3.34
N GLU A 241 -27.29 4.30 2.70
CA GLU A 241 -26.90 3.73 1.40
C GLU A 241 -26.49 2.26 1.50
N LYS A 242 -25.76 1.88 2.56
CA LYS A 242 -25.40 0.48 2.83
C LYS A 242 -26.63 -0.40 3.08
N ARG A 243 -27.65 0.11 3.78
CA ARG A 243 -28.96 -0.58 3.95
C ARG A 243 -29.74 -0.70 2.64
N ARG A 244 -29.72 0.32 1.78
CA ARG A 244 -30.36 0.28 0.45
C ARG A 244 -29.72 -0.75 -0.48
N LYS A 245 -28.38 -0.81 -0.52
CA LYS A 245 -27.64 -1.81 -1.33
C LYS A 245 -27.90 -3.24 -0.86
N ARG A 246 -27.97 -3.46 0.46
CA ARG A 246 -28.30 -4.79 1.03
C ARG A 246 -29.71 -5.25 0.65
N ARG A 247 -30.71 -4.38 0.76
CA ARG A 247 -32.10 -4.68 0.35
C ARG A 247 -32.23 -4.97 -1.15
N ARG A 248 -31.47 -4.27 -2.00
CA ARG A 248 -31.41 -4.54 -3.45
C ARG A 248 -30.79 -5.90 -3.78
N MET A 249 -29.76 -6.31 -3.05
CA MET A 249 -29.17 -7.64 -3.25
C MET A 249 -30.07 -8.77 -2.74
N GLU A 250 -30.74 -8.58 -1.60
CA GLU A 250 -31.69 -9.57 -1.06
C GLU A 250 -32.91 -9.76 -1.99
N THR A 251 -33.41 -8.68 -2.61
CA THR A 251 -34.50 -8.75 -3.61
C THR A 251 -34.06 -9.45 -4.90
N MET A 252 -32.87 -9.11 -5.43
CA MET A 252 -32.30 -9.84 -6.57
C MET A 252 -32.07 -11.32 -6.28
N GLN A 253 -31.63 -11.69 -5.07
CA GLN A 253 -31.44 -13.10 -4.69
C GLN A 253 -32.76 -13.86 -4.55
N MET A 254 -33.82 -13.24 -4.03
CA MET A 254 -35.15 -13.86 -3.99
C MET A 254 -35.74 -14.05 -5.38
N GLU A 255 -35.58 -13.07 -6.27
CA GLU A 255 -36.08 -13.15 -7.65
C GLU A 255 -35.37 -14.24 -8.44
N LYS A 256 -34.04 -14.36 -8.27
CA LYS A 256 -33.23 -15.42 -8.89
C LYS A 256 -33.58 -16.83 -8.38
N ARG A 257 -34.05 -16.94 -7.14
CA ARG A 257 -34.58 -18.20 -6.57
C ARG A 257 -35.98 -18.53 -7.07
N ARG A 258 -36.79 -17.54 -7.46
CA ARG A 258 -38.13 -17.75 -8.04
C ARG A 258 -38.08 -18.15 -9.51
N THR A 259 -37.04 -17.76 -10.25
CA THR A 259 -36.89 -18.08 -11.68
C THR A 259 -36.20 -19.42 -11.95
N ALA A 260 -35.80 -20.16 -10.91
CA ALA A 260 -35.09 -21.44 -11.03
C ALA A 260 -35.99 -22.63 -10.66
N ASP A 261 -37.08 -22.82 -11.42
CA ASP A 261 -37.65 -24.14 -11.80
C ASP A 261 -38.97 -23.92 -12.55
N PRO A 262 -39.08 -24.35 -13.82
CA PRO A 262 -39.98 -25.46 -14.09
C PRO A 262 -39.50 -26.31 -15.29
N LEU A 263 -38.69 -27.35 -15.08
CA LEU A 263 -38.45 -28.37 -16.12
C LEU A 263 -38.04 -29.72 -15.50
N LYS A 264 -38.96 -30.31 -14.73
CA LYS A 264 -38.95 -31.75 -14.41
C LYS A 264 -40.38 -32.29 -14.48
N SER A 265 -40.96 -32.27 -15.68
CA SER A 265 -42.22 -32.95 -15.98
C SER A 265 -42.39 -33.22 -17.48
N ARG A 266 -41.55 -34.07 -18.05
CA ARG A 266 -41.92 -34.84 -19.25
C ARG A 266 -40.95 -36.00 -19.42
N TRP A 267 -41.41 -37.04 -20.13
CA TRP A 267 -40.76 -38.34 -20.39
C TRP A 267 -41.15 -39.47 -19.43
N MET A 268 -42.40 -39.93 -19.57
CA MET A 268 -42.71 -41.36 -19.59
C MET A 268 -42.65 -41.85 -21.04
N PRO A 269 -42.09 -43.03 -21.32
CA PRO A 269 -42.49 -43.82 -22.46
C PRO A 269 -43.29 -45.04 -21.99
N SER A 270 -44.51 -45.14 -22.55
CA SER A 270 -45.34 -46.34 -22.58
C SER A 270 -44.60 -47.46 -23.34
N CYS A 271 -44.60 -48.66 -22.78
CA CYS A 271 -44.25 -49.87 -23.51
C CYS A 271 -45.20 -51.00 -23.05
N SER A 272 -46.20 -51.31 -23.87
CA SER A 272 -47.14 -52.40 -23.69
C SER A 272 -46.81 -53.53 -24.68
N SER A 273 -46.54 -54.72 -24.12
CA SER A 273 -46.90 -56.06 -24.61
C SER A 273 -46.51 -56.49 -26.04
N VAL A 274 -45.70 -57.56 -26.16
CA VAL A 274 -46.03 -58.75 -26.97
C VAL A 274 -45.52 -60.02 -26.26
N SER A 275 -46.39 -61.02 -26.25
CA SER A 275 -46.34 -62.34 -25.61
C SER A 275 -45.63 -63.40 -26.48
N SER A 276 -45.07 -64.43 -25.84
CA SER A 276 -45.42 -65.86 -26.04
C SER A 276 -44.24 -66.85 -26.04
N MET A 277 -44.43 -67.88 -25.20
CA MET A 277 -43.90 -69.25 -25.08
C MET A 277 -43.64 -70.02 -26.39
N PRO A 278 -43.04 -71.23 -26.39
CA PRO A 278 -42.93 -72.23 -25.30
C PRO A 278 -41.53 -72.62 -24.84
#